data_AF-A0A2M7X4Y6-F1
#
_entry.id   AF-A0A2M7X4Y6-F1
#
_cell.length_a   1.000
_cell.length_b   1.000
_cell.length_c   1.000
_cell.angle_alpha   90.00
_cell.angle_beta   90.00
_cell.angle_gamma   90.00
#
_symmetry.space_group_name_H-M   'P 1'
#
loop_
_entity.id
_entity.type
_entity.pdbx_description
1 polymer ?
#
loop_
_entity_poly.entity_id
_entity_poly.type
_entity_poly.pdbx_seq_one_letter_code
_entity_poly.pdbx_strand_id
1 'polypeptide(L)'
;MNTLKTVGSILLAFVSVFILLLVFNNKGQAELAPTTKSSPTNATLTIENDSYDFGTISMASGDVTHLYTVKNLSQEAIVLGEIYTSCMCTAAQVLYSDETKSAVGGMRGHNAPTYLNKTIQPGESFEIKATFDPAAHGPSGTGPIHRNIYVQTNSTVLPQIELTFDANVTK
;
A
#
# COMPACT_ATOMS: atom_id res chain seq x y z
N MET A 1 -0.17 72.04 10.62
CA MET A 1 0.06 70.86 11.49
C MET A 1 -0.85 69.66 11.14
N ASN A 2 -1.55 69.66 9.99
CA ASN A 2 -2.51 68.62 9.63
C ASN A 2 -2.04 67.77 8.43
N THR A 3 -1.17 68.31 7.57
CA THR A 3 -0.65 67.62 6.38
C THR A 3 0.34 66.49 6.72
N LEU A 4 1.16 66.66 7.76
CA LEU A 4 2.14 65.65 8.19
C LEU A 4 1.48 64.39 8.78
N LYS A 5 0.31 64.55 9.43
CA LYS A 5 -0.49 63.44 9.96
C LYS A 5 -1.18 62.65 8.84
N THR A 6 -1.67 63.33 7.81
CA THR A 6 -2.33 62.68 6.66
C THR A 6 -1.35 61.86 5.83
N VAL A 7 -0.12 62.36 5.59
CA VAL A 7 0.93 61.61 4.86
C VAL A 7 1.39 60.38 5.65
N GLY A 8 1.53 60.50 6.98
CA GLY A 8 1.87 59.36 7.85
C GLY A 8 0.81 58.26 7.85
N SER A 9 -0.47 58.62 7.89
CA SER A 9 -1.59 57.66 7.84
C SER A 9 -1.72 56.97 6.48
N ILE A 10 -1.46 57.67 5.38
CA ILE A 10 -1.47 57.09 4.03
C ILE A 10 -0.32 56.09 3.89
N LEU A 11 0.88 56.42 4.36
CA LEU A 11 2.04 55.53 4.30
C LEU A 11 1.82 54.24 5.12
N LEU A 12 1.22 54.34 6.31
CA LEU A 12 0.89 53.18 7.14
C LEU A 12 -0.15 52.25 6.47
N ALA A 13 -1.14 52.81 5.80
CA ALA A 13 -2.16 52.04 5.08
C ALA A 13 -1.57 51.30 3.87
N PHE A 14 -0.62 51.90 3.15
CA PHE A 14 0.05 51.21 2.04
C PHE A 14 0.96 50.08 2.52
N VAL A 15 1.68 50.28 3.63
CA VAL A 15 2.52 49.22 4.23
C VAL A 15 1.67 48.06 4.74
N SER A 16 0.53 48.33 5.38
CA SER A 16 -0.35 47.27 5.87
C SER A 16 -1.01 46.48 4.75
N VAL A 17 -1.43 47.13 3.66
CA VAL A 17 -1.96 46.46 2.46
C VAL A 17 -0.89 45.65 1.74
N PHE A 18 0.35 46.15 1.67
CA PHE A 18 1.47 45.43 1.06
C PHE A 18 1.87 44.19 1.87
N ILE A 19 1.90 44.28 3.20
CA ILE A 19 2.14 43.13 4.10
C ILE A 19 0.99 42.12 3.99
N LEU A 20 -0.27 42.57 3.91
CA LEU A 20 -1.42 41.67 3.70
C LEU A 20 -1.29 40.92 2.36
N LEU A 21 -0.92 41.60 1.27
CA LEU A 21 -0.71 41.00 -0.05
C LEU A 21 0.43 39.97 -0.06
N LEU A 22 1.51 40.22 0.70
CA LEU A 22 2.59 39.26 0.87
C LEU A 22 2.16 38.01 1.64
N VAL A 23 1.30 38.15 2.66
CA VAL A 23 0.76 37.01 3.43
C VAL A 23 -0.23 36.20 2.59
N PHE A 24 -1.05 36.84 1.75
CA PHE A 24 -2.02 36.13 0.91
C PHE A 24 -1.42 35.40 -0.31
N ASN A 25 -0.29 35.87 -0.84
CA ASN A 25 0.40 35.20 -1.96
C ASN A 25 1.24 33.99 -1.54
N ASN A 26 1.39 33.72 -0.23
CA ASN A 26 2.15 32.59 0.27
C ASN A 26 1.28 31.37 0.65
N LYS A 27 0.11 31.23 0.01
CA LYS A 27 -0.62 29.95 0.02
C LYS A 27 0.14 29.00 -0.89
N GLY A 28 1.06 28.27 -0.27
CA GLY A 28 1.89 27.24 -0.89
C GLY A 28 1.07 26.38 -1.83
N GLN A 29 1.52 26.31 -3.08
CA GLN A 29 1.10 25.25 -3.97
C GLN A 29 1.47 23.95 -3.27
N ALA A 30 0.47 23.10 -3.01
CA ALA A 30 0.73 21.74 -2.59
C ALA A 30 1.57 21.10 -3.70
N GLU A 31 2.86 20.95 -3.44
CA GLU A 31 3.79 20.22 -4.28
C GLU A 31 3.21 18.82 -4.41
N LEU A 32 2.76 18.47 -5.62
CA LEU A 32 2.41 17.10 -5.94
C LEU A 32 3.66 16.27 -5.65
N ALA A 33 3.62 15.47 -4.59
CA ALA A 33 4.73 14.63 -4.19
C ALA A 33 5.23 13.86 -5.43
N PRO A 34 6.52 13.95 -5.78
CA PRO A 34 7.04 13.15 -6.88
C PRO A 34 6.81 11.69 -6.50
N THR A 35 6.19 10.91 -7.40
CA THR A 35 6.21 9.46 -7.33
C THR A 35 7.65 9.02 -7.55
N THR A 36 8.44 9.07 -6.48
CA THR A 36 9.82 8.60 -6.47
C THR A 36 9.79 7.11 -6.78
N LYS A 37 10.07 6.75 -8.03
CA LYS A 37 10.53 5.40 -8.35
C LYS A 37 11.71 5.14 -7.43
N SER A 38 11.51 4.26 -6.46
CA SER A 38 12.54 3.88 -5.50
C SER A 38 13.75 3.35 -6.28
N SER A 39 14.95 3.80 -5.88
CA SER A 39 16.18 3.34 -6.52
C SER A 39 16.28 1.82 -6.37
N PRO A 40 16.68 1.09 -7.42
CA PRO A 40 16.89 -0.35 -7.34
C PRO A 40 17.94 -0.71 -6.28
N THR A 41 17.74 -1.82 -5.56
CA THR A 41 18.70 -2.38 -4.59
C THR A 41 18.93 -3.86 -4.87
N ASN A 42 20.08 -4.41 -4.49
CA ASN A 42 20.32 -5.86 -4.53
C ASN A 42 19.88 -6.57 -3.24
N ALA A 43 19.36 -5.84 -2.24
CA ALA A 43 18.82 -6.41 -1.02
C ALA A 43 17.58 -7.27 -1.29
N THR A 44 17.34 -8.28 -0.45
CA THR A 44 16.21 -9.21 -0.62
C THR A 44 15.39 -9.33 0.65
N LEU A 45 14.11 -9.66 0.49
CA LEU A 45 13.22 -10.04 1.58
C LEU A 45 13.26 -11.56 1.76
N THR A 46 13.07 -12.01 3.00
CA THR A 46 12.95 -13.42 3.36
C THR A 46 11.49 -13.71 3.70
N ILE A 47 10.94 -14.76 3.10
CA ILE A 47 9.59 -15.25 3.35
C ILE A 47 9.74 -16.55 4.13
N GLU A 48 9.05 -16.69 5.27
CA GLU A 48 9.15 -17.92 6.09
C GLU A 48 8.54 -19.13 5.37
N ASN A 49 7.31 -18.96 4.87
CA ASN A 49 6.58 -19.91 4.04
C ASN A 49 5.87 -19.10 2.94
N ASP A 50 6.07 -19.46 1.68
CA ASP A 50 5.46 -18.80 0.51
C ASP A 50 4.24 -19.55 -0.04
N SER A 51 3.89 -20.68 0.58
CA SER A 51 2.78 -21.55 0.19
C SER A 51 1.98 -21.97 1.42
N TYR A 52 0.66 -22.09 1.24
CA TYR A 52 -0.26 -22.56 2.26
C TYR A 52 -1.37 -23.43 1.65
N ASP A 53 -1.80 -24.48 2.36
CA ASP A 53 -2.95 -25.29 1.96
C ASP A 53 -4.06 -25.13 3.00
N PHE A 54 -5.20 -24.56 2.58
CA PHE A 54 -6.40 -24.48 3.42
C PHE A 54 -7.06 -25.83 3.64
N GLY A 55 -6.66 -26.86 2.89
CA GLY A 55 -7.28 -28.16 2.84
C GLY A 55 -8.67 -28.06 2.22
N THR A 56 -9.63 -28.77 2.81
CA THR A 56 -11.02 -28.71 2.37
C THR A 56 -11.77 -27.62 3.11
N ILE A 57 -12.39 -26.70 2.37
CA ILE A 57 -13.14 -25.57 2.91
C ILE A 57 -14.54 -25.53 2.30
N SER A 58 -15.55 -25.19 3.11
CA SER A 58 -16.94 -25.07 2.65
C SER A 58 -17.26 -23.61 2.34
N MET A 59 -17.90 -23.38 1.20
CA MET A 59 -18.44 -22.07 0.81
C MET A 59 -19.37 -21.49 1.88
N ALA A 60 -20.13 -22.35 2.58
CA ALA A 60 -21.03 -21.93 3.64
C ALA A 60 -20.31 -21.39 4.90
N SER A 61 -19.00 -21.62 5.04
CA SER A 61 -18.20 -21.14 6.18
C SER A 61 -17.73 -19.70 6.04
N GLY A 62 -17.98 -19.06 4.90
CA GLY A 62 -17.53 -17.72 4.59
C GLY A 62 -16.04 -17.65 4.21
N ASP A 63 -15.48 -16.44 4.27
CA ASP A 63 -14.11 -16.18 3.86
C ASP A 63 -13.10 -16.91 4.76
N VAL A 64 -12.01 -17.39 4.15
CA VAL A 64 -10.86 -17.92 4.86
C VAL A 64 -9.66 -16.99 4.71
N THR A 65 -8.75 -17.01 5.69
CA THR A 65 -7.61 -16.09 5.73
C THR A 65 -6.33 -16.82 6.13
N HIS A 66 -5.21 -16.40 5.55
CA HIS A 66 -3.86 -16.81 5.95
C HIS A 66 -2.92 -15.59 6.02
N LEU A 67 -1.94 -15.64 6.92
CA LEU A 67 -0.93 -14.61 7.14
C LEU A 67 0.44 -15.15 6.73
N TYR A 68 1.08 -14.51 5.76
CA TYR A 68 2.44 -14.80 5.35
C TYR A 68 3.40 -13.83 6.03
N THR A 69 4.38 -14.35 6.78
CA THR A 69 5.39 -13.52 7.43
C THR A 69 6.56 -13.24 6.48
N VAL A 70 6.88 -11.96 6.33
CA VAL A 70 7.99 -11.47 5.49
C VAL A 70 8.94 -10.62 6.35
N LYS A 71 10.25 -10.79 6.14
CA LYS A 71 11.30 -10.12 6.92
C LYS A 71 12.34 -9.48 6.01
N ASN A 72 12.81 -8.30 6.39
CA ASN A 72 14.02 -7.73 5.80
C ASN A 72 15.24 -8.11 6.66
N LEU A 73 15.88 -9.23 6.32
CA LEU A 73 17.12 -9.67 6.98
C LEU A 73 18.39 -9.05 6.36
N SER A 74 18.23 -8.16 5.38
CA SER A 74 19.34 -7.48 4.73
C SER A 74 19.81 -6.26 5.53
N GLN A 75 20.86 -5.60 5.05
CA GLN A 75 21.40 -4.37 5.66
C GLN A 75 20.89 -3.09 4.97
N GLU A 76 20.03 -3.21 3.95
CA GLU A 76 19.48 -2.06 3.23
C GLU A 76 17.95 -2.03 3.33
N ALA A 77 17.38 -0.84 3.21
CA ALA A 77 15.94 -0.68 3.18
C ALA A 77 15.36 -1.12 1.82
N ILE A 78 14.19 -1.78 1.86
CA ILE A 78 13.48 -2.26 0.66
C ILE A 78 12.14 -1.52 0.58
N VAL A 79 11.76 -1.07 -0.62
CA VAL A 79 10.50 -0.36 -0.85
C VAL A 79 9.51 -1.32 -1.49
N LEU A 80 8.32 -1.44 -0.90
CA LEU A 80 7.19 -2.15 -1.47
C LEU A 80 6.47 -1.26 -2.49
N GLY A 81 6.23 -1.81 -3.69
CA GLY A 81 5.61 -1.11 -4.81
C GLY A 81 4.09 -1.23 -4.81
N GLU A 82 3.60 -2.38 -5.27
CA GLU A 82 2.18 -2.66 -5.48
C GLU A 82 1.84 -4.06 -4.97
N ILE A 83 0.65 -4.24 -4.40
CA ILE A 83 0.07 -5.54 -4.03
C ILE A 83 -1.19 -5.83 -4.84
N TYR A 84 -1.27 -7.05 -5.37
CA TYR A 84 -2.38 -7.49 -6.22
C TYR A 84 -2.53 -9.02 -6.20
N THR A 85 -3.66 -9.52 -6.71
CA THR A 85 -3.99 -10.95 -6.71
C THR A 85 -4.25 -11.50 -8.13
N SER A 86 -4.18 -12.82 -8.29
CA SER A 86 -4.45 -13.49 -9.58
C SER A 86 -5.94 -13.70 -9.87
N CYS A 87 -6.81 -13.63 -8.88
CA CYS A 87 -8.25 -13.86 -8.98
C CYS A 87 -9.04 -12.82 -8.18
N MET A 88 -10.18 -12.36 -8.70
CA MET A 88 -11.10 -11.47 -7.95
C MET A 88 -11.64 -12.08 -6.66
N CYS A 89 -11.62 -13.42 -6.57
CA CYS A 89 -12.01 -14.19 -5.39
C CYS A 89 -10.99 -14.11 -4.25
N THR A 90 -9.87 -13.41 -4.47
CA THR A 90 -8.79 -13.24 -3.49
C THR A 90 -8.49 -11.76 -3.30
N ALA A 91 -8.41 -11.35 -2.05
CA ALA A 91 -7.97 -10.04 -1.61
C ALA A 91 -6.66 -10.17 -0.81
N ALA A 92 -5.82 -9.13 -0.85
CA ALA A 92 -4.55 -9.11 -0.15
C ALA A 92 -4.33 -7.77 0.55
N GLN A 93 -3.73 -7.79 1.75
CA GLN A 93 -3.46 -6.59 2.53
C GLN A 93 -2.13 -6.74 3.29
N VAL A 94 -1.32 -5.69 3.31
CA VAL A 94 -0.10 -5.65 4.12
C VAL A 94 -0.43 -5.15 5.52
N LEU A 95 0.03 -5.88 6.54
CA LEU A 95 -0.03 -5.51 7.96
C LEU A 95 1.40 -5.20 8.40
N TYR A 96 1.65 -3.94 8.76
CA TYR A 96 2.99 -3.46 9.08
C TYR A 96 3.33 -3.65 10.57
N SER A 97 4.63 -3.58 10.90
CA SER A 97 5.12 -3.69 12.28
C SER A 97 4.61 -2.60 13.22
N ASP A 98 4.27 -1.43 12.67
CA ASP A 98 3.72 -0.27 13.37
C ASP A 98 2.19 -0.32 13.54
N GLU A 99 1.59 -1.51 13.38
CA GLU A 99 0.14 -1.80 13.43
C GLU A 99 -0.71 -1.11 12.34
N THR A 100 -0.10 -0.30 11.48
CA THR A 100 -0.79 0.26 10.32
C THR A 100 -1.01 -0.82 9.24
N LYS A 101 -1.96 -0.56 8.33
CA LYS A 101 -2.35 -1.51 7.28
C LYS A 101 -2.44 -0.80 5.94
N SER A 102 -2.09 -1.49 4.87
CA SER A 102 -2.36 -0.98 3.51
C SER A 102 -3.86 -0.95 3.21
N ALA A 103 -4.25 -0.25 2.14
CA ALA A 103 -5.50 -0.56 1.47
C ALA A 103 -5.49 -2.01 0.94
N VAL A 104 -6.67 -2.55 0.64
CA VAL A 104 -6.81 -3.92 0.13
C VAL A 104 -6.50 -3.94 -1.36
N GLY A 105 -5.53 -4.75 -1.77
CA GLY A 105 -5.26 -5.07 -3.17
C GLY A 105 -6.11 -6.23 -3.66
N GLY A 106 -6.69 -6.10 -4.85
CA GLY A 106 -7.39 -7.18 -5.55
C GLY A 106 -6.79 -7.50 -6.91
N MET A 107 -7.60 -8.07 -7.80
CA MET A 107 -7.19 -8.47 -9.13
C MET A 107 -7.22 -7.28 -10.09
N ARG A 108 -6.23 -7.20 -10.99
CA ARG A 108 -6.27 -6.16 -12.03
C ARG A 108 -7.55 -6.28 -12.88
N GLY A 109 -8.26 -5.16 -13.02
CA GLY A 109 -9.56 -5.10 -13.69
C GLY A 109 -10.77 -5.52 -12.84
N HIS A 110 -10.56 -6.09 -11.65
CA HIS A 110 -11.63 -6.53 -10.73
C HIS A 110 -11.17 -6.37 -9.27
N ASN A 111 -11.62 -5.30 -8.60
CA ASN A 111 -11.04 -4.80 -7.33
C ASN A 111 -9.57 -4.40 -7.53
N ALA A 112 -9.35 -3.11 -7.81
CA ALA A 112 -8.05 -2.58 -8.23
C ALA A 112 -6.88 -3.00 -7.31
N PRO A 113 -5.66 -3.09 -7.86
CA PRO A 113 -4.46 -3.29 -7.05
C PRO A 113 -4.24 -2.09 -6.11
N THR A 114 -3.44 -2.28 -5.07
CA THR A 114 -3.07 -1.21 -4.13
C THR A 114 -1.58 -0.87 -4.27
N TYR A 115 -1.27 0.42 -4.41
CA TYR A 115 0.10 0.94 -4.30
C TYR A 115 0.46 1.15 -2.84
N LEU A 116 1.62 0.65 -2.43
CA LEU A 116 2.07 0.61 -1.04
C LEU A 116 3.01 1.77 -0.71
N ASN A 117 4.02 2.00 -1.56
CA ASN A 117 5.11 2.97 -1.37
C ASN A 117 5.64 3.02 0.08
N LYS A 118 5.74 1.85 0.72
CA LYS A 118 6.23 1.71 2.11
C LYS A 118 7.66 1.20 2.08
N THR A 119 8.51 1.81 2.88
CA THR A 119 9.88 1.36 3.12
C THR A 119 9.91 0.39 4.30
N ILE A 120 10.52 -0.78 4.10
CA ILE A 120 10.78 -1.80 5.12
C ILE A 120 12.25 -1.71 5.53
N GLN A 121 12.50 -1.36 6.79
CA GLN A 121 13.85 -1.15 7.30
C GLN A 121 14.59 -2.48 7.55
N PRO A 122 15.93 -2.47 7.60
CA PRO A 122 16.71 -3.62 8.07
C PRO A 122 16.21 -4.14 9.42
N GLY A 123 16.00 -5.46 9.52
CA GLY A 123 15.47 -6.13 10.70
C GLY A 123 13.94 -6.05 10.88
N GLU A 124 13.23 -5.27 10.07
CA GLU A 124 11.78 -5.14 10.15
C GLU A 124 11.07 -6.39 9.59
N SER A 125 9.93 -6.74 10.17
CA SER A 125 9.02 -7.78 9.70
C SER A 125 7.64 -7.22 9.45
N PHE A 126 6.91 -7.81 8.52
CA PHE A 126 5.52 -7.47 8.24
C PHE A 126 4.77 -8.74 7.80
N GLU A 127 3.45 -8.67 7.76
CA GLU A 127 2.61 -9.77 7.31
C GLU A 127 1.82 -9.38 6.06
N ILE A 128 1.61 -10.36 5.18
CA ILE A 128 0.67 -10.24 4.07
C ILE A 128 -0.53 -11.12 4.39
N LYS A 129 -1.68 -10.49 4.58
CA LYS A 129 -2.95 -11.16 4.80
C LYS A 129 -3.60 -11.48 3.46
N ALA A 130 -3.75 -12.76 3.16
CA ALA A 130 -4.58 -13.24 2.07
C ALA A 130 -5.97 -13.58 2.58
N THR A 131 -7.00 -13.10 1.89
CA THR A 131 -8.40 -13.42 2.19
C THR A 131 -9.04 -14.00 0.93
N PHE A 132 -9.63 -15.18 1.05
CA PHE A 132 -10.26 -15.90 -0.05
C PHE A 132 -11.76 -16.04 0.21
N ASP A 133 -12.56 -15.60 -0.76
CA ASP A 133 -14.02 -15.81 -0.80
C ASP A 133 -14.30 -17.08 -1.63
N PRO A 134 -14.58 -18.24 -0.99
CA PRO A 134 -14.94 -19.46 -1.70
C PRO A 134 -16.27 -19.36 -2.46
N ALA A 135 -17.15 -18.41 -2.10
CA ALA A 135 -18.46 -18.23 -2.69
C ALA A 135 -18.49 -17.27 -3.88
N ALA A 136 -17.36 -16.63 -4.22
CA ALA A 136 -17.27 -15.60 -5.27
C ALA A 136 -17.80 -16.01 -6.66
N HIS A 137 -17.82 -17.32 -6.97
CA HIS A 137 -18.30 -17.87 -8.25
C HIS A 137 -19.67 -18.55 -8.16
N GLY A 138 -20.37 -18.43 -7.04
CA GLY A 138 -21.66 -19.08 -6.81
C GLY A 138 -21.57 -20.61 -6.68
N PRO A 139 -22.72 -21.31 -6.59
CA PRO A 139 -22.79 -22.72 -6.16
C PRO A 139 -22.04 -23.75 -7.01
N SER A 140 -21.61 -23.37 -8.21
CA SER A 140 -20.82 -24.21 -9.11
C SER A 140 -19.31 -24.04 -8.91
N GLY A 141 -18.87 -23.07 -8.09
CA GLY A 141 -17.47 -22.74 -7.81
C GLY A 141 -16.77 -23.71 -6.85
N THR A 142 -17.02 -25.01 -6.98
CA THR A 142 -16.44 -26.06 -6.13
C THR A 142 -15.26 -26.75 -6.80
N GLY A 143 -14.41 -27.43 -6.02
CA GLY A 143 -13.27 -28.21 -6.47
C GLY A 143 -11.92 -27.60 -6.08
N PRO A 144 -10.81 -28.16 -6.59
CA PRO A 144 -9.47 -27.67 -6.28
C PRO A 144 -9.24 -26.29 -6.89
N ILE A 145 -8.58 -25.43 -6.12
CA ILE A 145 -8.15 -24.10 -6.54
C ILE A 145 -6.69 -23.88 -6.16
N HIS A 146 -6.03 -23.04 -6.93
CA HIS A 146 -4.70 -22.49 -6.66
C HIS A 146 -4.75 -20.99 -6.91
N ARG A 147 -4.22 -20.17 -5.99
CA ARG A 147 -4.28 -18.71 -6.07
C ARG A 147 -2.94 -18.09 -5.71
N ASN A 148 -2.71 -16.91 -6.26
CA ASN A 148 -1.44 -16.21 -6.14
C ASN A 148 -1.71 -14.78 -5.64
N ILE A 149 -0.86 -14.34 -4.73
CA ILE A 149 -0.73 -12.95 -4.30
C ILE A 149 0.65 -12.47 -4.72
N TYR A 150 0.71 -11.25 -5.24
CA TYR A 150 1.94 -10.65 -5.73
C TYR A 150 2.22 -9.35 -5.00
N VAL A 151 3.47 -9.15 -4.58
CA VAL A 151 3.95 -7.88 -4.02
C VAL A 151 5.21 -7.45 -4.75
N GLN A 152 5.17 -6.30 -5.41
CA GLN A 152 6.34 -5.73 -6.08
C GLN A 152 7.30 -5.11 -5.06
N THR A 153 8.60 -5.19 -5.34
CA THR A 153 9.64 -4.52 -4.56
C THR A 153 10.61 -3.79 -5.50
N ASN A 154 11.46 -2.92 -4.95
CA ASN A 154 12.59 -2.33 -5.67
C ASN A 154 13.85 -3.21 -5.69
N SER A 155 13.78 -4.45 -5.21
CA SER A 155 14.89 -5.38 -5.29
C SER A 155 15.12 -5.83 -6.73
N THR A 156 16.36 -5.83 -7.19
CA THR A 156 16.76 -6.44 -8.47
C THR A 156 16.84 -7.96 -8.38
N VAL A 157 16.96 -8.51 -7.17
CA VAL A 157 17.08 -9.94 -6.88
C VAL A 157 15.70 -10.57 -6.68
N LEU A 158 14.82 -9.89 -5.95
CA LEU A 158 13.43 -10.30 -5.70
C LEU A 158 12.46 -9.17 -6.08
N PRO A 159 12.34 -8.81 -7.37
CA PRO A 159 11.48 -7.70 -7.82
C PRO A 159 10.00 -7.94 -7.56
N GLN A 160 9.60 -9.20 -7.39
CA GLN A 160 8.24 -9.59 -7.05
C GLN A 160 8.27 -10.76 -6.07
N ILE A 161 7.61 -10.58 -4.92
CA ILE A 161 7.22 -11.68 -4.06
C ILE A 161 5.99 -12.33 -4.69
N GLU A 162 5.99 -13.66 -4.75
CA GLU A 162 4.83 -14.47 -5.11
C GLU A 162 4.50 -15.39 -3.94
N LEU A 163 3.26 -15.30 -3.46
CA LEU A 163 2.72 -16.14 -2.39
C LEU A 163 1.57 -16.95 -2.97
N THR A 164 1.45 -18.20 -2.55
CA THR A 164 0.48 -19.13 -3.12
C THR A 164 -0.36 -19.77 -2.05
N PHE A 165 -1.62 -20.06 -2.37
CA PHE A 165 -2.38 -21.02 -1.59
C PHE A 165 -3.22 -21.94 -2.44
N ASP A 166 -3.43 -23.13 -1.90
CA ASP A 166 -4.31 -24.16 -2.42
C ASP A 166 -5.50 -24.37 -1.49
N ALA A 167 -6.60 -24.84 -2.06
CA ALA A 167 -7.74 -25.35 -1.31
C ALA A 167 -8.57 -26.31 -2.16
N ASN A 168 -9.39 -27.13 -1.52
CA ASN A 168 -10.50 -27.84 -2.16
C ASN A 168 -11.83 -27.27 -1.66
N VAL A 169 -12.54 -26.56 -2.53
CA VAL A 169 -13.80 -25.89 -2.20
C VAL A 169 -14.97 -26.86 -2.30
N THR A 170 -15.75 -26.96 -1.24
CA THR A 170 -17.03 -27.68 -1.21
C THR A 170 -18.19 -26.72 -1.05
N LYS A 171 -19.40 -27.21 -1.29
CA LYS A 171 -20.61 -26.47 -0.94
C LYS A 171 -20.66 -26.13 0.54
#